data_AF-A0A8S1B3U8-F1
#
_entry.id   AF-A0A8S1B3U8-F1
#
_cell.length_a   1.000
_cell.length_b   1.000
_cell.length_c   1.000
_cell.angle_alpha   90.00
_cell.angle_beta   90.00
_cell.angle_gamma   90.00
#
_symmetry.space_group_name_H-M   'P 1'
#
loop_
_entity.id
_entity.type
_entity.pdbx_description
1 polymer ?
#
loop_
_entity_poly.entity_id
_entity_poly.type
_entity_poly.pdbx_seq_one_letter_code
_entity_poly.pdbx_strand_id
1 'polypeptide(L)'
;MAPNQVCAGCNYTIKTKELLVCSLCTKRFDLLCANVSEKRFNNMNKEQKCAWRCPECVSKLPKQRNTNTPVRQAANPVTSPGSDYTSTVKNDSPSCSNITFRASQQPLRHEAKLTLDNIRDVIKQEMMSIVKLKVTEELNVVKQQL
;
A
#
# COMPACT_ATOMS: atom_id res chain seq x y z
N MET A 1 31.89 12.98 -12.89
CA MET A 1 30.41 12.84 -12.92
C MET A 1 30.01 11.94 -11.75
N ALA A 2 29.11 12.40 -10.87
CA ALA A 2 28.62 11.55 -9.78
C ALA A 2 27.79 10.40 -10.36
N PRO A 3 27.84 9.19 -9.77
CA PRO A 3 27.05 8.06 -10.26
C PRO A 3 25.55 8.40 -10.19
N ASN A 4 24.84 8.16 -11.30
CA ASN A 4 23.40 8.29 -11.37
C ASN A 4 22.77 7.40 -10.29
N GLN A 5 22.10 8.01 -9.32
CA GLN A 5 21.47 7.26 -8.23
C GLN A 5 20.15 6.69 -8.76
N VAL A 6 20.00 5.38 -8.78
CA VAL A 6 18.78 4.72 -9.23
C VAL A 6 17.90 4.37 -8.03
N CYS A 7 16.61 4.67 -8.13
CA CYS A 7 15.62 4.31 -7.12
C CYS A 7 15.32 2.81 -7.21
N ALA A 8 15.43 2.09 -6.09
CA ALA A 8 15.17 0.66 -6.04
C ALA A 8 13.67 0.28 -6.08
N GLY A 9 12.77 1.26 -5.96
CA GLY A 9 11.33 1.05 -6.06
C GLY A 9 10.83 1.11 -7.50
N CYS A 10 11.19 2.16 -8.23
CA CYS A 10 10.71 2.41 -9.60
C CYS A 10 11.77 2.20 -10.69
N ASN A 11 13.02 1.91 -10.33
CA ASN A 11 14.18 1.78 -11.22
C ASN A 11 14.49 3.01 -12.08
N TYR A 12 13.89 4.16 -11.78
CA TYR A 12 14.24 5.43 -12.43
C TYR A 12 15.43 6.13 -11.75
N THR A 13 16.10 6.98 -12.52
CA THR A 13 17.18 7.83 -11.99
C THR A 13 16.60 8.92 -11.08
N ILE A 14 17.10 9.00 -9.84
CA ILE A 14 16.78 10.03 -8.87
C ILE A 14 17.51 11.30 -9.29
N LYS A 15 16.74 12.30 -9.73
CA LYS A 15 17.27 13.62 -10.16
C LYS A 15 17.53 14.56 -8.99
N THR A 16 16.82 14.37 -7.88
CA THR A 16 16.88 15.22 -6.70
C THR A 16 17.91 14.71 -5.69
N LYS A 17 18.39 15.59 -4.80
CA LYS A 17 19.22 15.19 -3.65
C LYS A 17 18.39 14.57 -2.51
N GLU A 18 17.08 14.71 -2.58
CA GLU A 18 16.13 14.25 -1.58
C GLU A 18 15.80 12.79 -1.82
N LEU A 19 16.51 11.93 -1.09
CA LEU A 19 16.35 10.49 -1.14
C LEU A 19 16.44 9.90 0.26
N LEU A 20 15.90 8.70 0.41
CA LEU A 20 16.03 7.91 1.63
C LEU A 20 16.80 6.63 1.34
N VAL A 21 17.64 6.23 2.30
CA VAL A 21 18.42 5.00 2.25
C VAL A 21 17.87 4.07 3.31
N CYS A 22 17.50 2.86 2.93
CA CYS A 22 16.99 1.90 3.90
C CYS A 22 18.10 1.44 4.85
N SER A 23 17.87 1.53 6.15
CA SER A 23 18.80 1.08 7.20
C SER A 23 19.06 -0.44 7.21
N LEU A 24 18.24 -1.23 6.52
CA LEU A 24 18.35 -2.69 6.49
C LEU A 24 18.95 -3.22 5.18
N CYS A 25 18.40 -2.83 4.04
CA CYS A 25 18.85 -3.33 2.73
C CYS A 25 19.77 -2.37 1.97
N THR A 26 20.08 -1.20 2.54
CA THR A 26 20.95 -0.13 1.99
C THR A 26 20.57 0.41 0.61
N LYS A 27 19.47 -0.08 0.02
CA LYS A 27 18.86 0.41 -1.21
C LYS A 27 18.37 1.86 -1.05
N ARG A 28 18.41 2.60 -2.15
CA ARG A 28 18.04 4.02 -2.23
C ARG A 28 16.66 4.19 -2.85
N PHE A 29 15.90 5.14 -2.35
CA PHE A 29 14.53 5.40 -2.77
C PHE A 29 14.31 6.90 -2.96
N ASP A 30 13.63 7.26 -4.05
CA ASP A 30 13.00 8.57 -4.14
C ASP A 30 11.86 8.69 -3.11
N LEU A 31 11.42 9.92 -2.86
CA LEU A 31 10.40 10.23 -1.85
C LEU A 31 9.04 9.56 -2.16
N LEU A 32 8.69 9.43 -3.45
CA LEU A 32 7.43 8.82 -3.88
C LEU A 32 7.40 7.32 -3.57
N CYS A 33 8.45 6.58 -3.94
CA CYS A 33 8.61 5.15 -3.67
C CYS A 33 8.81 4.88 -2.17
N ALA A 34 9.40 5.83 -1.43
CA ALA A 34 9.50 5.77 0.02
C ALA A 34 8.16 6.05 0.73
N ASN A 35 7.14 6.54 0.02
CA ASN A 35 5.88 7.04 0.57
C ASN A 35 6.09 8.10 1.67
N VAL A 36 6.98 9.06 1.39
CA VAL A 36 7.29 10.18 2.28
C VAL A 36 7.10 11.47 1.49
N SER A 37 6.21 12.35 1.96
CA SER A 37 6.07 13.68 1.33
C SER A 37 7.27 14.57 1.64
N GLU A 38 7.54 15.56 0.78
CA GLU A 38 8.62 16.55 1.00
C GLU A 38 8.49 17.23 2.36
N LYS A 39 7.28 17.65 2.75
CA LYS A 39 7.01 18.22 4.09
C LYS A 39 7.45 17.28 5.21
N ARG A 40 7.15 15.98 5.09
CA ARG A 40 7.56 14.97 6.07
C ARG A 40 9.07 14.78 6.06
N PHE A 41 9.69 14.70 4.89
CA PHE A 41 11.13 14.55 4.73
C PHE A 41 11.90 15.73 5.36
N ASN A 42 11.39 16.96 5.19
CA ASN A 42 11.98 18.16 5.76
C ASN A 42 11.85 18.22 7.28
N ASN A 43 10.77 17.64 7.82
CA ASN A 43 10.58 17.51 9.27
C ASN A 43 11.36 16.35 9.89
N MET A 44 11.96 15.46 9.10
CA MET A 44 12.76 14.36 9.63
C MET A 44 14.16 14.85 10.05
N ASN A 45 14.55 14.55 11.28
CA ASN A 45 15.92 14.74 11.74
C ASN A 45 16.87 13.68 11.14
N LYS A 46 18.18 13.84 11.40
CA LYS A 46 19.21 12.95 10.84
C LYS A 46 19.02 11.51 11.31
N GLU A 47 18.69 11.34 12.59
CA GLU A 47 18.49 10.04 13.22
C GLU A 47 17.32 9.29 12.58
N GLN A 48 16.20 9.98 12.33
CA GLN A 48 15.03 9.45 11.66
C GLN A 48 15.32 9.06 10.20
N LYS A 49 16.10 9.88 9.47
CA LYS A 49 16.53 9.57 8.10
C LYS A 49 17.43 8.34 8.08
N CYS A 50 18.37 8.23 9.02
CA CYS A 50 19.27 7.08 9.14
C CYS A 50 18.56 5.80 9.60
N ALA A 51 17.51 5.90 10.43
CA ALA A 51 16.76 4.76 10.92
C ALA A 51 15.65 4.28 9.96
N TRP A 52 15.33 5.06 8.91
CA TRP A 52 14.24 4.76 7.99
C TRP A 52 14.39 3.38 7.32
N ARG A 53 13.26 2.67 7.16
CA ARG A 53 13.20 1.33 6.55
C ARG A 53 12.24 1.36 5.36
N CYS A 54 12.62 0.73 4.26
CA CYS A 54 11.77 0.67 3.08
C CYS A 54 10.55 -0.23 3.31
N PRO A 55 9.47 -0.07 2.52
CA PRO A 55 8.26 -0.89 2.65
C PRO A 55 8.53 -2.40 2.55
N GLU A 56 9.48 -2.81 1.70
CA GLU A 56 9.86 -4.21 1.52
C GLU A 56 10.51 -4.82 2.78
N CYS A 57 11.32 -4.05 3.49
CA CYS A 57 11.93 -4.53 4.73
C CYS A 57 10.94 -4.49 5.90
N VAL A 58 10.07 -3.47 5.96
CA VAL A 58 9.05 -3.35 7.01
C VAL A 58 8.04 -4.49 6.93
N SER A 59 7.64 -4.92 5.72
CA SER A 59 6.68 -6.01 5.54
C SER A 59 7.19 -7.39 5.99
N LYS A 60 8.51 -7.58 6.03
CA LYS A 60 9.17 -8.82 6.49
C LYS A 60 9.30 -8.91 8.01
N LEU A 61 9.06 -7.83 8.74
CA LEU A 61 9.18 -7.84 10.20
C LEU A 61 7.95 -8.49 10.84
N PRO A 62 8.13 -9.40 11.82
CA PRO A 62 7.02 -9.91 12.62
C PRO A 62 6.25 -8.75 13.25
N LYS A 63 4.92 -8.83 13.20
CA LYS A 63 4.06 -7.85 13.88
C LYS A 63 4.29 -8.00 15.38
N GLN A 64 4.92 -6.99 16.00
CA GLN A 64 5.42 -7.03 17.38
C GLN A 64 4.34 -7.14 18.48
N ARG A 65 3.07 -7.39 18.13
CA ARG A 65 1.94 -7.36 19.08
C ARG A 65 0.96 -8.53 18.93
N ASN A 66 1.47 -9.72 18.61
CA ASN A 66 0.67 -10.96 18.61
C ASN A 66 0.71 -11.71 19.96
N THR A 67 1.07 -11.04 21.05
CA THR A 67 1.16 -11.67 22.40
C THR A 67 -0.19 -12.10 22.98
N ASN A 68 -1.32 -11.57 22.47
CA ASN A 68 -2.67 -11.88 22.97
C ASN A 68 -3.49 -12.78 22.02
N THR A 69 -2.90 -13.33 20.95
CA THR A 69 -3.60 -14.34 20.15
C THR A 69 -3.40 -15.70 20.82
N PRO A 70 -4.44 -16.33 21.40
CA PRO A 70 -4.31 -17.66 21.95
C PRO A 70 -3.86 -18.60 20.83
N VAL A 71 -2.72 -19.26 21.03
CA VAL A 71 -2.28 -20.35 20.17
C VAL A 71 -3.30 -21.47 20.35
N ARG A 72 -4.10 -21.77 19.32
CA ARG A 72 -4.90 -22.99 19.31
C ARG A 72 -3.92 -24.15 19.45
N GLN A 73 -3.89 -24.79 20.61
CA GLN A 73 -3.23 -26.08 20.75
C GLN A 73 -3.89 -27.00 19.72
N ALA A 74 -3.14 -27.43 18.71
CA ALA A 74 -3.57 -28.54 17.88
C ALA A 74 -3.81 -29.69 18.85
N ALA A 75 -5.02 -30.23 18.88
CA ALA A 75 -5.32 -31.41 19.67
C ALA A 75 -4.36 -32.51 19.20
N ASN A 76 -3.40 -32.87 20.05
CA ASN A 76 -2.58 -34.05 19.83
C ASN A 76 -3.53 -35.25 19.74
N PRO A 77 -3.51 -36.06 18.67
CA PRO A 77 -4.10 -37.37 18.75
C PRO A 77 -3.27 -38.16 19.78
N VAL A 78 -3.91 -38.47 20.90
CA VAL A 78 -3.45 -39.47 21.85
C VAL A 78 -3.25 -40.77 21.10
N THR A 79 -2.02 -41.28 21.04
CA THR A 79 -1.77 -42.72 20.96
C THR A 79 -0.53 -43.03 21.80
N SER A 80 -0.73 -43.94 22.74
CA SER A 80 0.12 -44.25 23.90
C SER A 80 1.36 -45.11 23.53
N PRO A 81 2.17 -45.59 24.49
CA PRO A 81 3.62 -45.48 24.46
C PRO A 81 4.35 -46.74 23.93
N GLY A 82 5.57 -46.56 23.41
CA GLY A 82 6.55 -47.62 23.32
C GLY A 82 7.29 -47.69 21.98
N SER A 83 8.54 -47.24 21.96
CA SER A 83 9.71 -47.95 21.42
C SER A 83 10.86 -46.97 21.22
N ASP A 84 11.94 -47.20 21.95
CA ASP A 84 13.24 -46.60 21.70
C ASP A 84 13.76 -47.04 20.33
N TYR A 85 14.04 -46.07 19.45
CA TYR A 85 15.04 -46.26 18.40
C TYR A 85 15.78 -44.96 18.15
N THR A 86 17.10 -45.05 18.32
CA THR A 86 18.08 -44.08 17.85
C THR A 86 18.14 -44.15 16.33
N SER A 87 18.12 -43.02 15.61
CA SER A 87 19.03 -42.73 14.47
C SER A 87 18.66 -41.47 13.65
N THR A 88 19.69 -40.64 13.47
CA THR A 88 20.10 -39.94 12.23
C THR A 88 19.22 -38.84 11.60
N VAL A 89 19.82 -37.64 11.65
CA VAL A 89 19.79 -36.52 10.70
C VAL A 89 19.21 -36.86 9.31
N LYS A 90 18.14 -36.16 8.91
CA LYS A 90 17.92 -35.68 7.53
C LYS A 90 17.27 -34.30 7.54
N ASN A 91 17.92 -33.38 6.84
CA ASN A 91 17.33 -32.13 6.37
C ASN A 91 16.03 -32.43 5.64
N ASP A 92 14.97 -31.69 5.94
CA ASP A 92 14.12 -31.06 4.94
C ASP A 92 13.15 -30.11 5.64
N SER A 93 13.20 -28.84 5.25
CA SER A 93 12.14 -27.88 5.55
C SER A 93 10.89 -28.25 4.75
N PRO A 94 9.72 -28.43 5.39
CA PRO A 94 8.47 -28.15 4.74
C PRO A 94 8.11 -26.70 5.07
N SER A 95 8.03 -25.90 4.02
CA SER A 95 7.35 -24.59 3.99
C SER A 95 6.07 -24.59 4.84
N CYS A 96 6.15 -24.08 6.06
CA CYS A 96 4.96 -23.75 6.84
C CYS A 96 4.45 -22.40 6.36
N SER A 97 3.66 -22.43 5.29
CA SER A 97 2.89 -21.30 4.81
C SER A 97 1.96 -20.83 5.93
N ASN A 98 2.30 -19.71 6.58
CA ASN A 98 1.51 -19.10 7.65
C ASN A 98 0.26 -18.37 7.11
N ILE A 99 -0.45 -18.97 6.15
CA ILE A 99 -1.63 -18.40 5.51
C ILE A 99 -2.84 -18.73 6.39
N THR A 100 -3.38 -17.71 7.06
CA THR A 100 -4.70 -17.81 7.70
C THR A 100 -5.76 -17.38 6.69
N PHE A 101 -6.56 -18.31 6.22
CA PHE A 101 -7.78 -17.99 5.47
C PHE A 101 -8.80 -17.39 6.44
N ARG A 102 -9.04 -16.07 6.35
CA ARG A 102 -10.23 -15.47 6.98
C ARG A 102 -11.42 -15.81 6.11
N ALA A 103 -12.32 -16.67 6.60
CA ALA A 103 -13.66 -16.76 6.05
C ALA A 103 -14.34 -15.39 6.26
N SER A 104 -14.47 -14.62 5.18
CA SER A 104 -15.19 -13.35 5.18
C SER A 104 -16.68 -13.64 5.28
N GLN A 105 -17.18 -13.84 6.50
CA GLN A 105 -18.60 -13.59 6.77
C GLN A 105 -18.77 -12.07 6.89
N GLN A 106 -19.06 -11.42 5.78
CA GLN A 106 -19.80 -10.17 5.81
C GLN A 106 -21.05 -10.33 4.94
N PRO A 107 -22.25 -10.04 5.49
CA PRO A 107 -23.42 -9.82 4.67
C PRO A 107 -23.12 -8.66 3.73
N LEU A 108 -23.40 -8.85 2.44
CA LEU A 108 -23.34 -7.84 1.39
C LEU A 108 -24.13 -6.60 1.82
N ARG A 109 -23.45 -5.61 2.42
CA ARG A 109 -23.92 -4.23 2.29
C ARG A 109 -23.73 -3.91 0.81
N HIS A 110 -24.83 -3.67 0.11
CA HIS A 110 -24.79 -3.11 -1.24
C HIS A 110 -24.04 -1.77 -1.15
N GLU A 111 -22.73 -1.80 -1.38
CA GLU A 111 -21.99 -0.60 -1.70
C GLU A 111 -22.56 -0.11 -3.03
N ALA A 112 -23.17 1.06 -3.02
CA ALA A 112 -23.56 1.74 -4.24
C ALA A 112 -22.27 1.94 -5.06
N LYS A 113 -22.04 1.04 -6.02
CA LYS A 113 -20.85 1.05 -6.85
C LYS A 113 -20.90 2.32 -7.68
N LEU A 114 -20.04 3.28 -7.34
CA LEU A 114 -19.79 4.43 -8.20
C LEU A 114 -19.28 3.90 -9.54
N THR A 115 -20.12 3.98 -10.57
CA THR A 115 -19.76 3.62 -11.94
C THR A 115 -19.18 4.83 -12.66
N LEU A 116 -18.38 4.57 -13.69
CA LEU A 116 -17.91 5.62 -14.60
C LEU A 116 -19.07 6.37 -15.26
N ASP A 117 -20.21 5.70 -15.46
CA ASP A 117 -21.40 6.32 -16.03
C ASP A 117 -22.03 7.34 -15.07
N ASN A 118 -22.12 7.01 -13.77
CA ASN A 118 -22.60 7.96 -12.76
C ASN A 118 -21.71 9.23 -12.72
N ILE A 119 -20.39 9.06 -12.84
CA ILE A 119 -19.45 10.19 -12.88
C ILE A 119 -19.65 11.00 -14.17
N ARG A 120 -19.81 10.33 -15.32
CA ARG A 120 -20.00 10.98 -16.61
C ARG A 120 -21.31 11.78 -16.65
N ASP A 121 -22.37 11.27 -16.04
CA ASP A 121 -23.67 11.92 -16.01
C ASP A 121 -23.66 13.19 -15.17
N VAL A 122 -23.02 13.16 -13.99
CA VAL A 122 -22.82 14.35 -13.16
C VAL A 122 -22.04 15.42 -13.91
N ILE A 123 -20.94 15.05 -14.56
CA ILE A 123 -20.13 16.01 -15.33
C ILE A 123 -20.93 16.61 -16.49
N LYS A 124 -21.68 15.79 -17.24
CA LYS A 124 -22.52 16.26 -18.35
C LYS A 124 -23.59 17.24 -17.87
N GLN A 125 -24.23 16.95 -16.73
CA GLN A 125 -25.29 17.80 -16.18
C GLN A 125 -24.76 19.19 -15.78
N GLU A 126 -23.60 19.24 -15.11
CA GLU A 126 -22.96 20.50 -14.72
C GLU A 126 -22.51 21.30 -15.95
N MET A 127 -21.83 20.65 -16.90
CA MET A 127 -21.38 21.32 -18.13
C MET A 127 -22.56 21.85 -18.96
N MET A 128 -23.63 21.07 -19.11
CA MET A 128 -24.80 21.48 -19.89
C MET A 128 -25.54 22.66 -19.24
N SER A 129 -25.59 22.71 -17.91
CA SER A 129 -26.18 23.84 -17.17
C SER A 129 -25.41 25.13 -17.42
N ILE A 130 -24.07 25.08 -17.37
CA ILE A 130 -23.20 26.24 -17.65
C ILE A 130 -23.38 26.71 -19.10
N VAL A 131 -23.35 25.79 -20.07
CA VAL A 131 -23.52 26.13 -21.48
C VAL A 131 -24.89 26.76 -21.73
N LYS A 132 -25.96 26.18 -21.16
CA LYS A 132 -27.32 26.72 -21.30
C LYS A 132 -27.45 28.12 -20.72
N LEU A 133 -26.84 28.37 -19.56
CA LEU A 133 -26.83 29.70 -18.93
C LEU A 133 -26.15 30.71 -19.85
N LYS A 134 -24.96 30.40 -20.36
CA LYS A 134 -24.21 31.30 -21.24
C LYS A 134 -24.93 31.55 -22.56
N VAL A 135 -25.49 30.53 -23.19
CA VAL A 135 -26.28 30.68 -24.42
C VAL A 135 -27.50 31.58 -24.17
N THR A 136 -28.17 31.43 -23.03
CA THR A 136 -29.34 32.27 -22.69
C THR A 136 -28.95 33.72 -22.44
N GLU A 137 -27.82 33.95 -21.77
CA GLU A 137 -27.25 35.29 -21.54
C GLU A 137 -26.97 35.99 -22.87
N GLU A 138 -26.25 35.35 -23.79
CA GLU A 138 -25.96 35.89 -25.12
C GLU A 138 -27.23 36.16 -25.94
N LEU A 139 -28.21 35.23 -25.90
CA LEU A 139 -29.50 35.41 -26.58
C LEU A 139 -30.28 36.63 -26.07
N ASN A 140 -30.21 36.89 -24.76
CA ASN A 140 -30.87 38.05 -24.16
C ASN A 140 -30.17 39.36 -24.55
N VAL A 141 -28.84 39.37 -24.65
CA VAL A 141 -28.08 40.52 -25.15
C VAL A 141 -28.48 40.84 -26.59
N VAL A 142 -28.52 39.84 -27.47
CA VAL A 142 -28.93 40.01 -28.88
C VAL A 142 -30.36 40.55 -28.99
N LYS A 143 -31.29 40.05 -28.17
CA LYS A 143 -32.68 40.53 -28.16
C LYS A 143 -32.84 41.98 -27.70
N GLN A 144 -31.94 42.51 -26.86
CA GLN A 144 -31.99 43.91 -26.42
C GLN A 144 -31.41 44.88 -27.46
N GLN A 145 -30.73 44.38 -28.49
CA GLN A 145 -30.13 45.17 -29.57
C GLN A 145 -31.03 45.28 -30.81
N LEU A 146 -32.20 44.63 -30.81
CA LEU A 146 -33.24 44.67 -31.84
C LEU A 146 -34.44 45.48 -31.34
#